data_AF-A0A9D1GEJ0-F1
#
_entry.id   AF-A0A9D1GEJ0-F1
#
_cell.length_a   1.000
_cell.length_b   1.000
_cell.length_c   1.000
_cell.angle_alpha   90.00
_cell.angle_beta   90.00
_cell.angle_gamma   90.00
#
_symmetry.space_group_name_H-M   'P 1'
#
loop_
_entity.id
_entity.type
_entity.pdbx_description
1 polymer ?
#
loop_
_entity_poly.entity_id
_entity_poly.type
_entity_poly.pdbx_seq_one_letter_code
_entity_poly.pdbx_strand_id
1 'polypeptide(L)'
;MAKIKKLKENGSTIYPATIPQAVIDPKNKTKLSEIIDDLALTFGDMGESKNVIQSMSDLRSTIGEHSESGLDGYVQYLNLFIDKVNTFLEDAGVTQGVIDSWKEIENFLQGITDTETLTGLLAENLQSAKSYADTKVSSGTANMVTMSSNAGAADRVLTSAGTNRAAKDSGVAIGDLAKKDLSNVTTDTIYGKGTSAGFIPFDLIEATYGGDSSLTFSTAVADVRNALQGFGDGERGVLLHMKGDESGDSAIILNSLKITNGFAIWFLGTDDILHYAEVNTSGSSATVSNHKVYEFSKFLQSIPVATSAVLGGVRVGSGLTANGAGVLSVTSAPKATNDSDGNPINTTYLKSEAVNDVTEYPEITI
;
A
#
# COMPACT_ATOMS: atom_id res chain seq x y z
N MET A 1 -3.77 66.36 11.79
CA MET A 1 -4.36 65.85 10.53
C MET A 1 -5.23 66.94 9.92
N ALA A 2 -4.88 67.45 8.73
CA ALA A 2 -5.62 68.51 8.05
C ALA A 2 -7.07 68.06 7.79
N LYS A 3 -8.04 68.77 8.37
CA LYS A 3 -9.47 68.43 8.26
C LYS A 3 -10.04 69.17 7.05
N ILE A 4 -10.50 68.43 6.03
CA ILE A 4 -11.21 68.97 4.87
C ILE A 4 -12.54 69.57 5.36
N LYS A 5 -12.66 70.90 5.38
CA LYS A 5 -13.87 71.60 5.83
C LYS A 5 -14.71 71.95 4.61
N LYS A 6 -15.98 71.51 4.58
CA LYS A 6 -16.91 71.84 3.48
C LYS A 6 -17.00 73.37 3.32
N LEU A 7 -16.79 73.85 2.10
CA LEU A 7 -16.90 75.26 1.75
C LEU A 7 -18.37 75.67 1.60
N LYS A 8 -18.76 76.78 2.24
CA LYS A 8 -20.07 77.41 2.07
C LYS A 8 -19.86 78.84 1.59
N GLU A 9 -20.45 79.18 0.45
CA GLU A 9 -20.48 80.53 -0.11
C GLU A 9 -21.92 80.83 -0.52
N ASN A 10 -22.45 81.99 -0.12
CA ASN A 10 -23.86 82.39 -0.31
C ASN A 10 -24.89 81.33 0.13
N GLY A 11 -24.64 80.62 1.23
CA GLY A 11 -25.61 79.71 1.85
C GLY A 11 -25.73 78.33 1.21
N SER A 12 -25.10 78.07 0.05
CA SER A 12 -25.07 76.75 -0.57
C SER A 12 -23.73 76.04 -0.32
N THR A 13 -23.76 74.72 -0.11
CA THR A 13 -22.54 73.93 0.11
C THR A 13 -21.95 73.53 -1.23
N ILE A 14 -20.78 74.06 -1.57
CA ILE A 14 -20.05 73.75 -2.80
C ILE A 14 -19.01 72.68 -2.48
N TYR A 15 -19.04 71.57 -3.23
CA TYR A 15 -18.03 70.52 -3.13
C TYR A 15 -16.86 70.85 -4.07
N PRO A 16 -15.63 71.07 -3.57
CA PRO A 16 -14.47 71.42 -4.40
C PRO A 16 -14.11 70.25 -5.34
N ALA A 17 -13.81 70.58 -6.60
CA ALA A 17 -13.54 69.59 -7.65
C ALA A 17 -12.13 68.96 -7.54
N THR A 18 -11.19 69.61 -6.85
CA THR A 18 -9.81 69.13 -6.65
C THR A 18 -9.28 69.43 -5.24
N ILE A 19 -8.28 68.67 -4.79
CA ILE A 19 -7.68 68.78 -3.45
C ILE A 19 -7.12 70.20 -3.15
N PRO A 20 -6.40 70.90 -4.06
CA PRO A 20 -5.91 72.25 -3.81
C PRO A 20 -6.99 73.28 -3.48
N GLN A 21 -8.19 73.12 -4.04
CA GLN A 21 -9.33 74.00 -3.75
C GLN A 21 -10.04 73.63 -2.42
N ALA A 22 -9.83 72.41 -1.93
CA ALA A 22 -10.46 71.88 -0.72
C ALA A 22 -9.69 72.19 0.57
N VAL A 23 -8.40 72.55 0.46
CA VAL A 23 -7.53 72.82 1.61
C VAL A 23 -7.46 74.32 1.84
N ILE A 24 -7.88 74.76 3.03
CA ILE A 24 -7.93 76.18 3.42
C ILE A 24 -7.26 76.35 4.77
N ASP A 25 -6.49 77.43 4.92
CA ASP A 25 -5.93 77.82 6.21
C ASP A 25 -7.07 78.22 7.17
N PRO A 26 -7.20 77.56 8.34
CA PRO A 26 -8.30 77.79 9.25
C PRO A 26 -8.34 79.20 9.86
N LYS A 27 -7.22 79.94 9.92
CA LYS A 27 -7.12 81.27 10.53
C LYS A 27 -7.54 82.40 9.59
N ASN A 28 -6.95 82.48 8.39
CA ASN A 28 -7.16 83.60 7.45
C ASN A 28 -8.05 83.25 6.23
N LYS A 29 -8.47 81.98 6.09
CA LYS A 29 -9.35 81.47 5.03
C LYS A 29 -8.75 81.42 3.61
N THR A 30 -7.44 81.63 3.45
CA THR A 30 -6.76 81.51 2.15
C THR A 30 -6.76 80.06 1.65
N LYS A 31 -7.01 79.84 0.36
CA LYS A 31 -7.05 78.50 -0.26
C LYS A 31 -5.65 78.05 -0.67
N LEU A 32 -5.36 76.76 -0.56
CA LEU A 32 -4.09 76.19 -1.02
C LEU A 32 -3.88 76.41 -2.52
N SER A 33 -4.94 76.46 -3.33
CA SER A 33 -4.85 76.83 -4.75
C SER A 33 -4.29 78.24 -4.96
N GLU A 34 -4.67 79.22 -4.12
CA GLU A 34 -4.16 80.60 -4.23
C GLU A 34 -2.67 80.67 -3.87
N ILE A 35 -2.22 79.87 -2.90
CA ILE A 35 -0.80 79.74 -2.55
C ILE A 35 -0.01 79.04 -3.67
N ILE A 36 -0.60 78.05 -4.34
CA ILE A 36 0.04 77.34 -5.47
C ILE A 36 0.14 78.25 -6.69
N ASP A 37 -0.85 79.10 -6.96
CA ASP A 37 -0.79 80.08 -8.05
C ASP A 37 0.26 81.17 -7.76
N ASP A 38 0.38 81.64 -6.51
CA ASP A 38 1.48 82.53 -6.08
C ASP A 38 2.85 81.84 -6.16
N LEU A 39 2.94 80.55 -5.81
CA LEU A 39 4.18 79.77 -5.97
C LEU A 39 4.52 79.56 -7.45
N ALA A 40 3.53 79.34 -8.31
CA ALA A 40 3.73 79.21 -9.76
C ALA A 40 4.13 80.53 -10.42
N LEU A 41 3.70 81.67 -9.88
CA LEU A 41 4.20 83.01 -10.24
C LEU A 41 5.62 83.27 -9.69
N THR A 42 5.96 82.70 -8.53
CA THR A 42 7.30 82.83 -7.91
C THR A 42 8.34 81.90 -8.54
N PHE A 43 7.90 80.77 -9.13
CA PHE A 43 8.76 79.75 -9.76
C PHE A 43 8.53 79.60 -11.27
N GLY A 44 7.75 80.49 -11.89
CA GLY A 44 7.45 80.52 -13.31
C GLY A 44 8.44 81.34 -14.13
N ASP A 45 9.69 80.87 -14.27
CA ASP A 45 10.48 80.93 -15.51
C ASP A 45 11.71 80.03 -15.38
N MET A 46 12.04 79.31 -16.45
CA MET A 46 13.03 78.25 -16.49
C MET A 46 14.43 78.85 -16.68
N GLY A 47 15.12 79.16 -15.59
CA GLY A 47 16.48 79.68 -15.65
C GLY A 47 17.18 79.63 -14.30
N GLU A 48 18.25 78.83 -14.24
CA GLU A 48 19.23 78.78 -13.16
C GLU A 48 18.84 77.95 -11.91
N SER A 49 19.30 76.71 -11.95
CA SER A 49 19.68 75.82 -10.85
C SER A 49 20.70 76.44 -9.87
N LYS A 50 20.54 77.71 -9.50
CA LYS A 50 21.39 78.44 -8.56
C LYS A 50 20.99 78.23 -7.11
N ASN A 51 19.72 78.03 -6.78
CA ASN A 51 19.30 78.05 -5.37
C ASN A 51 19.71 76.82 -4.56
N VAL A 52 19.88 75.64 -5.16
CA VAL A 52 20.36 74.44 -4.43
C VAL A 52 21.89 74.44 -4.30
N ILE A 53 22.61 74.92 -5.32
CA ILE A 53 24.07 75.07 -5.27
C ILE A 53 24.47 76.25 -4.37
N GLN A 54 23.72 77.35 -4.38
CA GLN A 54 23.92 78.49 -3.49
C GLN A 54 23.59 78.13 -2.04
N SER A 55 22.52 77.39 -1.74
CA SER A 55 22.25 76.96 -0.36
C SER A 55 23.24 75.91 0.15
N MET A 56 23.80 75.05 -0.71
CA MET A 56 24.93 74.17 -0.36
C MET A 56 26.27 74.92 -0.26
N SER A 57 26.45 76.03 -1.00
CA SER A 57 27.58 76.95 -0.88
C SER A 57 27.48 77.83 0.38
N ASP A 58 26.29 78.30 0.74
CA ASP A 58 26.00 79.11 1.93
C ASP A 58 26.08 78.28 3.20
N LEU A 59 25.67 77.00 3.16
CA LEU A 59 25.95 76.06 4.27
C LEU A 59 27.44 75.78 4.42
N ARG A 60 28.19 75.66 3.30
CA ARG A 60 29.64 75.46 3.32
C ARG A 60 30.40 76.74 3.72
N SER A 61 29.88 77.92 3.39
CA SER A 61 30.36 79.24 3.83
C SER A 61 30.05 79.45 5.32
N THR A 62 28.82 79.17 5.79
CA THR A 62 28.45 79.33 7.21
C THR A 62 29.23 78.39 8.15
N ILE A 63 29.56 77.18 7.69
CA ILE A 63 30.38 76.22 8.45
C ILE A 63 31.90 76.51 8.27
N GLY A 64 32.30 77.15 7.16
CA GLY A 64 33.70 77.45 6.83
C GLY A 64 34.20 78.82 7.32
N GLU A 65 33.35 79.84 7.38
CA GLU A 65 33.71 81.26 7.61
C GLU A 65 33.75 81.69 9.08
N HIS A 66 33.29 80.86 10.02
CA HIS A 66 33.47 81.13 11.45
C HIS A 66 34.36 80.10 12.13
N SER A 67 35.23 79.46 11.34
CA SER A 67 36.44 78.82 11.86
C SER A 67 37.50 79.83 12.36
N GLU A 68 37.25 81.15 12.22
CA GLU A 68 38.24 82.19 12.55
C GLU A 68 37.76 83.38 13.44
N SER A 69 36.60 83.35 14.11
CA SER A 69 36.23 84.43 15.07
C SER A 69 35.50 83.93 16.32
N GLY A 70 36.23 83.79 17.44
CA GLY A 70 35.76 83.21 18.72
C GLY A 70 34.74 84.02 19.55
N LEU A 71 34.43 83.48 20.74
CA LEU A 71 33.58 83.89 21.91
C LEU A 71 32.43 84.92 21.76
N ASP A 72 32.58 86.02 21.03
CA ASP A 72 31.58 87.10 20.96
C ASP A 72 30.28 86.72 20.23
N GLY A 73 30.34 85.78 19.27
CA GLY A 73 29.15 85.29 18.56
C GLY A 73 28.17 84.48 19.43
N TYR A 74 28.65 83.88 20.53
CA TYR A 74 27.81 83.04 21.39
C TYR A 74 26.89 83.86 22.31
N VAL A 75 27.31 85.09 22.67
CA VAL A 75 26.60 85.93 23.65
C VAL A 75 25.32 86.55 23.05
N GLN A 76 25.31 86.88 21.76
CA GLN A 76 24.09 87.41 21.11
C GLN A 76 22.97 86.37 20.98
N TYR A 77 23.31 85.09 20.76
CA TYR A 77 22.32 84.02 20.64
C TYR A 77 21.52 83.79 21.93
N LEU A 78 22.17 83.94 23.09
CA LEU A 78 21.54 83.77 24.39
C LEU A 78 20.48 84.84 24.67
N ASN A 79 20.76 86.11 24.35
CA ASN A 79 19.81 87.19 24.61
C ASN A 79 18.54 87.07 23.75
N LEU A 80 18.66 86.68 22.48
CA LEU A 80 17.51 86.51 21.60
C LEU A 80 16.62 85.32 22.01
N PHE A 81 17.22 84.28 22.60
CA PHE A 81 16.48 83.15 23.13
C PHE A 81 15.62 83.55 24.34
N ILE A 82 16.18 84.37 25.25
CA ILE A 82 15.49 84.82 26.48
C ILE A 82 14.22 85.62 26.13
N ASP A 83 14.28 86.56 25.20
CA ASP A 83 13.11 87.39 24.85
C ASP A 83 11.96 86.56 24.27
N LYS A 84 12.26 85.58 23.41
CA LYS A 84 11.23 84.70 22.83
C LYS A 84 10.55 83.82 23.89
N VAL A 85 11.30 83.38 24.90
CA VAL A 85 10.73 82.58 26.00
C VAL A 85 9.78 83.44 26.83
N ASN A 86 10.12 84.69 27.12
CA ASN A 86 9.25 85.56 27.91
C ASN A 86 7.92 85.85 27.22
N THR A 87 7.93 86.16 25.92
CA THR A 87 6.69 86.37 25.15
C THR A 87 5.81 85.12 25.11
N PHE A 88 6.41 83.93 25.00
CA PHE A 88 5.66 82.67 25.00
C PHE A 88 4.94 82.40 26.33
N LEU A 89 5.51 82.85 27.45
CA LEU A 89 4.92 82.62 28.78
C LEU A 89 3.76 83.58 29.09
N GLU A 90 3.76 84.80 28.55
CA GLU A 90 2.66 85.77 28.76
C GLU A 90 1.39 85.38 28.01
N ASP A 91 1.49 84.85 26.78
CA ASP A 91 0.34 84.36 26.00
C ASP A 91 -0.27 83.05 26.55
N ALA A 92 0.46 82.34 27.42
CA ALA A 92 0.00 81.09 28.02
C ALA A 92 -0.89 81.28 29.27
N GLY A 93 -1.20 82.52 29.67
CA GLY A 93 -1.91 82.85 30.91
C GLY A 93 -3.41 83.14 30.78
N VAL A 94 -4.24 82.13 31.09
CA VAL A 94 -5.59 82.22 31.71
C VAL A 94 -6.69 83.01 30.94
N THR A 95 -7.40 82.32 30.06
CA THR A 95 -8.78 82.71 29.68
C THR A 95 -9.79 81.65 30.11
N GLN A 96 -10.97 82.09 30.56
CA GLN A 96 -12.05 81.28 31.17
C GLN A 96 -12.37 79.98 30.41
N GLY A 97 -12.24 79.95 29.08
CA GLY A 97 -12.54 78.77 28.26
C GLY A 97 -11.64 77.55 28.49
N VAL A 98 -10.40 77.75 28.96
CA VAL A 98 -9.50 76.62 29.28
C VAL A 98 -9.99 75.92 30.56
N ILE A 99 -10.45 76.68 31.55
CA ILE A 99 -10.95 76.14 32.83
C ILE A 99 -12.22 75.32 32.61
N ASP A 100 -13.14 75.82 31.79
CA ASP A 100 -14.40 75.10 31.51
C ASP A 100 -14.17 73.79 30.76
N SER A 101 -13.20 73.78 29.83
CA SER A 101 -12.80 72.56 29.11
C SER A 101 -12.22 71.49 30.05
N TRP A 102 -11.44 71.90 31.06
CA TRP A 102 -10.90 70.96 32.06
C TRP A 102 -11.98 70.36 32.95
N LYS A 103 -13.01 71.13 33.33
CA LYS A 103 -14.15 70.61 34.11
C LYS A 103 -15.03 69.64 33.31
N GLU A 104 -15.24 69.89 32.01
CA GLU A 104 -15.93 68.93 31.16
C GLU A 104 -15.17 67.59 31.06
N ILE A 105 -13.85 67.65 30.92
CA ILE A 105 -13.00 66.46 30.91
C ILE A 105 -13.07 65.73 32.27
N GLU A 106 -13.05 66.47 33.39
CA GLU A 106 -13.18 65.89 34.73
C GLU A 106 -14.51 65.13 34.90
N ASN A 107 -15.63 65.74 34.51
CA ASN A 107 -16.95 65.11 34.59
C ASN A 107 -17.08 63.89 33.65
N PHE A 108 -16.53 63.98 32.43
CA PHE A 108 -16.51 62.86 31.49
C PHE A 108 -15.72 61.66 32.03
N LEU A 109 -14.57 61.91 32.66
CA LEU A 109 -13.75 60.86 33.25
C LEU A 109 -14.43 60.21 34.47
N GLN A 110 -15.17 60.98 35.28
CA GLN A 110 -15.96 60.41 36.38
C GLN A 110 -17.09 59.50 35.88
N GLY A 111 -17.76 59.86 34.77
CA GLY A 111 -18.79 59.00 34.16
C GLY A 111 -18.24 57.70 33.53
N ILE A 112 -16.95 57.67 33.19
CA ILE A 112 -16.28 56.44 32.72
C ILE A 112 -15.98 55.50 33.88
N THR A 113 -15.84 55.96 35.13
CA THR A 113 -15.45 55.07 36.24
C THR A 113 -16.56 54.18 36.81
N ASP A 114 -17.81 54.33 36.37
CA ASP A 114 -18.87 53.38 36.70
C ASP A 114 -18.65 52.06 35.95
N THR A 115 -19.04 50.94 36.56
CA THR A 115 -18.75 49.51 36.21
C THR A 115 -19.12 49.03 34.79
N GLU A 116 -19.45 49.93 33.87
CA GLU A 116 -19.71 49.69 32.45
C GLU A 116 -18.50 50.00 31.54
N THR A 117 -17.30 50.19 32.09
CA THR A 117 -16.10 50.30 31.24
C THR A 117 -15.91 49.04 30.40
N LEU A 118 -15.53 49.23 29.13
CA LEU A 118 -15.10 48.13 28.26
C LEU A 118 -14.07 47.21 28.94
N THR A 119 -13.21 47.78 29.79
CA THR A 119 -12.24 47.05 30.59
C THR A 119 -12.89 46.13 31.63
N GLY A 120 -13.92 46.60 32.35
CA GLY A 120 -14.68 45.79 33.30
C GLY A 120 -15.42 44.64 32.61
N LEU A 121 -16.13 44.94 31.52
CA LEU A 121 -16.85 43.93 30.73
C LEU A 121 -15.91 42.89 30.09
N LEU A 122 -14.71 43.31 29.65
CA LEU A 122 -13.71 42.39 29.12
C LEU A 122 -13.11 41.50 30.22
N ALA A 123 -12.87 42.06 31.41
CA ALA A 123 -12.40 41.29 32.55
C ALA A 123 -13.43 40.24 33.00
N GLU A 124 -14.72 40.59 33.06
CA GLU A 124 -15.79 39.64 33.38
C GLU A 124 -15.92 38.55 32.31
N ASN A 125 -15.96 38.92 31.02
CA ASN A 125 -16.03 37.94 29.94
C ASN A 125 -14.82 37.00 29.92
N LEU A 126 -13.62 37.52 30.17
CA LEU A 126 -12.40 36.71 30.26
C LEU A 126 -12.47 35.74 31.45
N GLN A 127 -12.95 36.22 32.60
CA GLN A 127 -13.12 35.38 33.79
C GLN A 127 -14.16 34.28 33.56
N SER A 128 -15.29 34.58 32.93
CA SER A 128 -16.31 33.60 32.56
C SER A 128 -15.79 32.57 31.56
N ALA A 129 -15.11 33.01 30.50
CA ALA A 129 -14.52 32.12 29.50
C ALA A 129 -13.45 31.20 30.13
N LYS A 130 -12.61 31.75 31.01
CA LYS A 130 -11.62 30.98 31.76
C LYS A 130 -12.28 29.95 32.67
N SER A 131 -13.29 30.34 33.45
CA SER A 131 -14.01 29.42 34.34
C SER A 131 -14.69 28.29 33.57
N TYR A 132 -15.27 28.58 32.40
CA TYR A 132 -15.86 27.57 31.53
C TYR A 132 -14.80 26.59 31.01
N ALA A 133 -13.68 27.11 30.49
CA ALA A 133 -12.57 26.31 29.99
C ALA A 133 -11.97 25.42 31.10
N ASP A 134 -11.70 26.00 32.28
CA ASP A 134 -11.19 25.28 33.45
C ASP A 134 -12.14 24.14 33.86
N THR A 135 -13.45 24.39 33.86
CA THR A 135 -14.46 23.36 34.18
C THR A 135 -14.45 22.23 33.15
N LYS A 136 -14.40 22.56 31.85
CA LYS A 136 -14.38 21.55 30.79
C LYS A 136 -13.09 20.74 30.79
N VAL A 137 -11.94 21.40 30.95
CA VAL A 137 -10.63 20.74 31.05
C VAL A 137 -10.57 19.86 32.30
N SER A 138 -10.99 20.37 33.47
CA SER A 138 -11.05 19.57 34.70
C SER A 138 -11.94 18.34 34.54
N SER A 139 -13.10 18.46 33.89
CA SER A 139 -13.99 17.32 33.65
C SER A 139 -13.41 16.30 32.67
N GLY A 140 -12.71 16.76 31.62
CA GLY A 140 -12.03 15.90 30.65
C GLY A 140 -10.85 15.17 31.26
N THR A 141 -10.02 15.89 32.03
CA THR A 141 -8.87 15.32 32.74
C THR A 141 -9.32 14.34 33.83
N ALA A 142 -10.36 14.65 34.62
CA ALA A 142 -10.88 13.73 35.62
C ALA A 142 -11.43 12.43 35.00
N ASN A 143 -12.11 12.53 33.85
CA ASN A 143 -12.58 11.35 33.12
C ASN A 143 -11.40 10.52 32.57
N MET A 144 -10.37 11.15 31.99
CA MET A 144 -9.18 10.45 31.53
C MET A 144 -8.41 9.80 32.68
N VAL A 145 -8.27 10.46 33.83
CA VAL A 145 -7.62 9.92 35.03
C VAL A 145 -8.43 8.73 35.59
N THR A 146 -9.75 8.79 35.53
CA THR A 146 -10.61 7.65 35.92
C THR A 146 -10.39 6.46 34.99
N MET A 147 -10.33 6.70 33.67
CA MET A 147 -10.06 5.65 32.68
C MET A 147 -8.65 5.07 32.82
N SER A 148 -7.62 5.88 33.09
CA SER A 148 -6.24 5.41 33.26
C SER A 148 -6.00 4.74 34.62
N SER A 149 -6.63 5.20 35.70
CA SER A 149 -6.56 4.52 37.02
C SER A 149 -7.23 3.15 36.98
N ASN A 150 -8.34 3.01 36.24
CA ASN A 150 -8.99 1.73 35.99
C ASN A 150 -8.18 0.84 35.02
N ALA A 151 -7.41 1.44 34.09
CA ALA A 151 -6.50 0.72 33.20
C ALA A 151 -5.22 0.23 33.90
N GLY A 152 -4.86 0.80 35.06
CA GLY A 152 -3.77 0.30 35.91
C GLY A 152 -4.08 -1.03 36.59
N ALA A 153 -5.32 -1.49 36.51
CA ALA A 153 -5.72 -2.81 36.97
C ALA A 153 -5.55 -3.81 35.81
N ALA A 154 -4.44 -4.55 35.87
CA ALA A 154 -4.00 -5.60 34.95
C ALA A 154 -5.06 -6.16 33.97
N ASP A 155 -4.85 -5.96 32.67
CA ASP A 155 -5.46 -6.72 31.56
C ASP A 155 -6.95 -7.08 31.79
N ARG A 156 -7.80 -6.06 32.01
CA ARG A 156 -9.25 -6.21 32.22
C ARG A 156 -10.07 -5.59 31.10
N VAL A 157 -11.22 -6.18 30.83
CA VAL A 157 -12.17 -5.68 29.83
C VAL A 157 -12.93 -4.50 30.41
N LEU A 158 -12.96 -3.38 29.68
CA LEU A 158 -13.79 -2.23 30.03
C LEU A 158 -15.14 -2.29 29.31
N THR A 159 -16.21 -1.92 30.01
CA THR A 159 -17.55 -1.79 29.43
C THR A 159 -17.98 -0.33 29.42
N SER A 160 -18.77 0.05 28.41
CA SER A 160 -19.36 1.39 28.36
C SER A 160 -20.48 1.48 29.41
N ALA A 161 -20.45 2.51 30.26
CA ALA A 161 -21.50 2.74 31.27
C ALA A 161 -22.77 3.39 30.68
N GLY A 162 -23.11 3.09 29.43
CA GLY A 162 -24.24 3.69 28.73
C GLY A 162 -24.12 5.21 28.60
N THR A 163 -25.13 5.95 29.07
CA THR A 163 -25.15 7.43 29.06
C THR A 163 -24.11 8.08 29.97
N ASN A 164 -23.51 7.33 30.89
CA ASN A 164 -22.38 7.80 31.68
C ASN A 164 -21.10 7.66 30.87
N ARG A 165 -20.44 8.79 30.57
CA ARG A 165 -19.21 8.85 29.73
C ARG A 165 -17.95 8.28 30.39
N ALA A 166 -18.09 7.45 31.42
CA ALA A 166 -16.99 6.81 32.13
C ALA A 166 -16.97 5.31 31.80
N ALA A 167 -15.84 4.80 31.32
CA ALA A 167 -15.64 3.36 31.14
C ALA A 167 -15.57 2.69 32.51
N LYS A 168 -16.35 1.63 32.71
CA LYS A 168 -16.35 0.83 33.94
C LYS A 168 -15.59 -0.45 33.71
N ASP A 169 -14.90 -0.90 34.74
CA ASP A 169 -14.38 -2.25 34.77
C ASP A 169 -15.53 -3.27 34.69
N SER A 170 -15.44 -4.19 33.74
CA SER A 170 -16.42 -5.27 33.61
C SER A 170 -16.30 -6.32 34.71
N GLY A 171 -15.18 -6.35 35.44
CA GLY A 171 -14.83 -7.43 36.36
C GLY A 171 -14.32 -8.68 35.65
N VAL A 172 -14.22 -8.67 34.31
CA VAL A 172 -13.70 -9.77 33.49
C VAL A 172 -12.25 -9.49 33.13
N ALA A 173 -11.33 -10.37 33.51
CA ALA A 173 -9.97 -10.30 33.01
C ALA A 173 -9.95 -10.64 31.51
N ILE A 174 -9.12 -9.97 30.72
CA ILE A 174 -8.93 -10.29 29.29
C ILE A 174 -8.49 -11.76 29.13
N GLY A 175 -7.70 -12.28 30.06
CA GLY A 175 -7.37 -13.71 30.12
C GLY A 175 -8.59 -14.64 30.26
N ASP A 176 -9.68 -14.19 30.89
CA ASP A 176 -10.94 -14.97 31.03
C ASP A 176 -11.77 -14.99 29.74
N LEU A 177 -11.53 -14.07 28.80
CA LEU A 177 -12.15 -14.13 27.47
C LEU A 177 -11.58 -15.27 26.63
N ALA A 178 -10.33 -15.66 26.87
CA ALA A 178 -9.78 -16.86 26.28
C ALA A 178 -10.40 -18.09 26.96
N LYS A 179 -10.78 -19.09 26.16
CA LYS A 179 -11.21 -20.38 26.70
C LYS A 179 -10.00 -21.06 27.37
N LYS A 180 -9.87 -20.90 28.69
CA LYS A 180 -8.73 -21.44 29.46
C LYS A 180 -8.79 -22.96 29.62
N ASP A 181 -10.01 -23.51 29.61
CA ASP A 181 -10.24 -24.93 29.76
C ASP A 181 -10.43 -25.58 28.38
N LEU A 182 -9.38 -26.25 27.91
CA LEU A 182 -9.38 -27.10 26.73
C LEU A 182 -9.51 -28.59 27.09
N SER A 183 -9.84 -28.94 28.35
CA SER A 183 -10.04 -30.34 28.76
C SER A 183 -11.14 -31.04 27.95
N ASN A 184 -12.11 -30.26 27.45
CA ASN A 184 -13.18 -30.75 26.59
C ASN A 184 -12.78 -30.82 25.09
N VAL A 185 -11.55 -30.44 24.74
CA VAL A 185 -10.98 -30.58 23.40
C VAL A 185 -10.06 -31.80 23.42
N THR A 186 -10.67 -32.98 23.42
CA THR A 186 -9.95 -34.25 23.30
C THR A 186 -9.73 -34.61 21.83
N THR A 187 -8.79 -35.51 21.58
CA THR A 187 -8.59 -36.14 20.28
C THR A 187 -9.91 -36.71 19.72
N ASP A 188 -10.72 -37.38 20.56
CA ASP A 188 -12.04 -37.89 20.17
C ASP A 188 -13.02 -36.77 19.80
N THR A 189 -12.97 -35.63 20.50
CA THR A 189 -13.82 -34.48 20.20
C THR A 189 -13.44 -33.87 18.85
N ILE A 190 -12.15 -33.82 18.52
CA ILE A 190 -11.66 -33.35 17.22
C ILE A 190 -12.04 -34.33 16.12
N TYR A 191 -11.77 -35.63 16.30
CA TYR A 191 -12.14 -36.66 15.33
C TYR A 191 -13.64 -36.69 15.08
N GLY A 192 -14.45 -36.68 16.14
CA GLY A 192 -15.92 -36.68 16.03
C GLY A 192 -16.48 -35.46 15.29
N LYS A 193 -15.89 -34.28 15.47
CA LYS A 193 -16.25 -33.09 14.69
C LYS A 193 -15.84 -33.19 13.23
N GLY A 194 -14.66 -33.75 12.96
CA GLY A 194 -14.16 -34.00 11.61
C GLY A 194 -15.06 -34.99 10.86
N THR A 195 -15.36 -36.14 11.46
CA THR A 195 -16.25 -37.15 10.86
C THR A 195 -17.66 -36.63 10.66
N SER A 196 -18.20 -35.86 11.61
CA SER A 196 -19.50 -35.18 11.45
C SER A 196 -19.53 -34.18 10.30
N ALA A 197 -18.38 -33.60 9.94
CA ALA A 197 -18.22 -32.71 8.79
C ALA A 197 -17.89 -33.45 7.47
N GLY A 198 -17.87 -34.78 7.48
CA GLY A 198 -17.61 -35.62 6.31
C GLY A 198 -16.14 -35.95 6.06
N PHE A 199 -15.22 -35.62 6.98
CA PHE A 199 -13.83 -36.05 6.89
C PHE A 199 -13.68 -37.49 7.36
N ILE A 200 -13.00 -38.32 6.56
CA ILE A 200 -12.64 -39.68 6.93
C ILE A 200 -11.23 -39.67 7.53
N PRO A 201 -11.02 -40.15 8.77
CA PRO A 201 -9.70 -40.21 9.39
C PRO A 201 -8.83 -41.25 8.68
N PHE A 202 -7.51 -41.04 8.65
CA PHE A 202 -6.56 -41.98 8.09
C PHE A 202 -5.76 -42.67 9.20
N ASP A 203 -5.68 -43.99 9.13
CA ASP A 203 -4.71 -44.75 9.91
C ASP A 203 -3.39 -44.83 9.14
N LEU A 204 -2.28 -44.62 9.85
CA LEU A 204 -0.94 -44.71 9.29
C LEU A 204 -0.36 -46.10 9.56
N ILE A 205 -0.01 -46.82 8.51
CA ILE A 205 0.74 -48.07 8.60
C ILE A 205 2.15 -47.80 8.10
N GLU A 206 3.15 -48.27 8.83
CA GLU A 206 4.55 -48.14 8.48
C GLU A 206 5.05 -49.46 7.87
N ALA A 207 5.70 -49.36 6.72
CA ALA A 207 6.32 -50.49 6.04
C ALA A 207 7.65 -50.11 5.40
N THR A 208 8.41 -51.10 4.95
CA THR A 208 9.66 -50.90 4.21
C THR A 208 9.63 -51.77 2.96
N TYR A 209 10.13 -51.22 1.85
CA TYR A 209 10.42 -52.00 0.66
C TYR A 209 11.74 -52.77 0.86
N GLY A 210 11.69 -54.09 0.72
CA GLY A 210 12.89 -54.92 0.57
C GLY A 210 13.45 -54.83 -0.85
N GLY A 211 14.73 -55.19 -1.01
CA GLY A 211 15.45 -55.11 -2.29
C GLY A 211 14.82 -55.91 -3.44
N ASP A 212 13.97 -56.90 -3.13
CA ASP A 212 13.25 -57.72 -4.11
C ASP A 212 11.83 -57.21 -4.38
N SER A 213 11.58 -55.91 -4.17
CA SER A 213 10.23 -55.33 -4.17
C SER A 213 9.30 -55.96 -3.13
N SER A 214 9.82 -56.59 -2.06
CA SER A 214 9.00 -57.15 -0.99
C SER A 214 8.49 -56.04 -0.07
N LEU A 215 7.29 -56.19 0.49
CA LEU A 215 6.73 -55.25 1.46
C LEU A 215 6.73 -55.87 2.85
N THR A 216 7.32 -55.18 3.83
CA THR A 216 7.35 -55.66 5.23
C THR A 216 6.81 -54.59 6.16
N PHE A 217 5.86 -54.94 7.03
CA PHE A 217 5.31 -54.01 8.01
C PHE A 217 6.24 -53.83 9.21
N SER A 218 6.41 -52.58 9.63
CA SER A 218 6.99 -52.21 10.93
C SER A 218 5.91 -51.96 11.98
N THR A 219 4.69 -51.61 11.58
CA THR A 219 3.53 -51.46 12.46
C THR A 219 3.10 -52.80 13.05
N ALA A 220 2.65 -52.81 14.31
CA ALA A 220 2.18 -54.00 14.99
C ALA A 220 0.95 -54.60 14.27
N VAL A 221 0.88 -55.94 14.20
CA VAL A 221 -0.18 -56.66 13.47
C VAL A 221 -1.59 -56.28 13.92
N ALA A 222 -1.78 -55.97 15.21
CA ALA A 222 -3.07 -55.57 15.75
C ALA A 222 -3.53 -54.23 15.15
N ASP A 223 -2.62 -53.27 15.01
CA ASP A 223 -2.91 -51.96 14.45
C ASP A 223 -3.14 -52.05 12.93
N VAL A 224 -2.32 -52.85 12.23
CA VAL A 224 -2.56 -53.17 10.80
C VAL A 224 -3.95 -53.77 10.63
N ARG A 225 -4.33 -54.75 11.46
CA ARG A 225 -5.64 -55.40 11.39
C ARG A 225 -6.79 -54.42 11.67
N ASN A 226 -6.65 -53.58 12.69
CA ASN A 226 -7.67 -52.60 13.05
C ASN A 226 -7.86 -51.55 11.95
N ALA A 227 -6.76 -51.05 11.38
CA ALA A 227 -6.79 -50.10 10.27
C ALA A 227 -7.49 -50.68 9.04
N LEU A 228 -7.23 -51.94 8.70
CA LEU A 228 -7.90 -52.62 7.59
C LEU A 228 -9.37 -52.91 7.84
N GLN A 229 -9.75 -53.18 9.09
CA GLN A 229 -11.15 -53.34 9.45
C GLN A 229 -11.88 -52.00 9.25
N GLY A 230 -11.34 -50.91 9.82
CA GLY A 230 -11.92 -49.57 9.65
C GLY A 230 -11.98 -49.10 8.20
N PHE A 231 -10.98 -49.46 7.38
CA PHE A 231 -11.00 -49.19 5.94
C PHE A 231 -12.08 -49.98 5.20
N GLY A 232 -12.20 -51.28 5.49
CA GLY A 232 -13.22 -52.15 4.90
C GLY A 232 -14.64 -51.73 5.26
N ASP A 233 -14.84 -51.19 6.45
CA ASP A 233 -16.12 -50.68 6.94
C ASP A 233 -16.44 -49.26 6.42
N GLY A 234 -15.51 -48.63 5.70
CA GLY A 234 -15.66 -47.27 5.16
C GLY A 234 -15.53 -46.17 6.22
N GLU A 235 -15.08 -46.51 7.43
CA GLU A 235 -14.93 -45.58 8.55
C GLU A 235 -13.59 -44.84 8.52
N ARG A 236 -12.59 -45.39 7.81
CA ARG A 236 -11.22 -44.87 7.79
C ARG A 236 -10.56 -44.99 6.42
N GLY A 237 -9.64 -44.08 6.12
CA GLY A 237 -8.62 -44.26 5.09
C GLY A 237 -7.40 -44.95 5.66
N VAL A 238 -6.54 -45.50 4.82
CA VAL A 238 -5.25 -46.04 5.26
C VAL A 238 -4.14 -45.50 4.37
N LEU A 239 -3.15 -44.89 5.03
CA LEU A 239 -1.94 -44.41 4.39
C LEU A 239 -0.80 -45.33 4.78
N LEU A 240 -0.06 -45.83 3.78
CA LEU A 240 1.11 -46.64 3.99
C LEU A 240 2.36 -45.75 3.87
N HIS A 241 3.00 -45.51 5.00
CA HIS A 241 4.24 -44.74 5.10
C HIS A 241 5.45 -45.65 4.92
N MET A 242 6.27 -45.37 3.92
CA MET A 242 7.46 -46.16 3.65
C MET A 242 8.65 -45.63 4.46
N LYS A 243 9.12 -46.44 5.41
CA LYS A 243 10.31 -46.15 6.22
C LYS A 243 11.57 -46.50 5.45
N GLY A 244 12.54 -45.57 5.49
CA GLY A 244 13.88 -45.74 4.92
C GLY A 244 14.02 -45.32 3.46
N ASP A 245 12.96 -44.78 2.85
CA ASP A 245 13.05 -44.06 1.59
C ASP A 245 13.36 -42.57 1.89
N GLU A 246 14.49 -42.07 1.39
CA GLU A 246 14.89 -40.67 1.53
C GLU A 246 13.93 -39.71 0.79
N SER A 247 13.13 -40.23 -0.14
CA SER A 247 12.13 -39.50 -0.92
C SER A 247 10.84 -39.25 -0.14
N GLY A 248 10.61 -40.00 0.96
CA GLY A 248 9.41 -39.88 1.80
C GLY A 248 8.14 -40.44 1.16
N ASP A 249 8.27 -41.33 0.18
CA ASP A 249 7.12 -41.81 -0.60
C ASP A 249 6.14 -42.54 0.31
N SER A 250 4.90 -42.10 0.27
CA SER A 250 3.79 -42.73 1.00
C SER A 250 2.76 -43.18 -0.03
N ALA A 251 2.34 -44.44 0.08
CA ALA A 251 1.33 -45.00 -0.81
C ALA A 251 -0.05 -44.90 -0.15
N ILE A 252 -1.06 -44.52 -0.93
CA ILE A 252 -2.44 -44.65 -0.48
C ILE A 252 -2.90 -46.07 -0.78
N ILE A 253 -3.48 -46.74 0.21
CA ILE A 253 -4.21 -47.98 -0.05
C ILE A 253 -5.50 -47.59 -0.75
N LEU A 254 -5.57 -47.82 -2.07
CA LEU A 254 -6.71 -47.47 -2.91
C LEU A 254 -7.90 -48.38 -2.63
N ASN A 255 -7.61 -49.64 -2.33
CA ASN A 255 -8.61 -50.62 -1.98
C ASN A 255 -8.00 -51.72 -1.11
N SER A 256 -8.75 -52.14 -0.09
CA SER A 256 -8.49 -53.34 0.68
C SER A 256 -9.73 -54.22 0.63
N LEU A 257 -9.66 -55.28 -0.17
CA LEU A 257 -10.72 -56.27 -0.25
C LEU A 257 -10.47 -57.34 0.81
N LYS A 258 -11.21 -57.25 1.92
CA LYS A 258 -11.19 -58.30 2.94
C LYS A 258 -11.91 -59.54 2.41
N ILE A 259 -11.18 -60.65 2.28
CA ILE A 259 -11.73 -61.92 1.79
C ILE A 259 -12.15 -62.80 2.97
N THR A 260 -11.33 -62.85 4.03
CA THR A 260 -11.65 -63.58 5.27
C THR A 260 -11.13 -62.82 6.50
N ASN A 261 -11.41 -63.34 7.70
CA ASN A 261 -10.90 -62.72 8.91
C ASN A 261 -9.37 -62.81 8.96
N GLY A 262 -8.70 -61.67 8.79
CA GLY A 262 -7.25 -61.58 8.76
C GLY A 262 -6.63 -61.85 7.38
N PHE A 263 -7.38 -61.84 6.28
CA PHE A 263 -6.80 -61.88 4.93
C PHE A 263 -7.45 -60.82 4.04
N ALA A 264 -6.61 -59.98 3.44
CA ALA A 264 -7.03 -58.89 2.56
C ALA A 264 -6.17 -58.83 1.31
N ILE A 265 -6.76 -58.37 0.21
CA ILE A 265 -6.05 -58.04 -1.03
C ILE A 265 -5.95 -56.53 -1.12
N TRP A 266 -4.75 -56.02 -1.36
CA TRP A 266 -4.47 -54.58 -1.43
C TRP A 266 -4.11 -54.17 -2.85
N PHE A 267 -4.69 -53.04 -3.25
CA PHE A 267 -4.25 -52.27 -4.40
C PHE A 267 -3.68 -50.95 -3.87
N LEU A 268 -2.37 -50.75 -4.05
CA LEU A 268 -1.70 -49.53 -3.60
C LEU A 268 -1.26 -48.73 -4.80
N GLY A 269 -1.66 -47.46 -4.83
CA GLY A 269 -1.27 -46.53 -5.88
C GLY A 269 -0.11 -45.65 -5.41
N THR A 270 0.86 -45.51 -6.30
CA THR A 270 1.80 -44.37 -6.32
C THR A 270 1.65 -43.67 -7.68
N ASP A 271 2.40 -42.60 -7.93
CA ASP A 271 2.26 -41.79 -9.15
C ASP A 271 2.36 -42.61 -10.45
N ASP A 272 3.30 -43.55 -10.53
CA ASP A 272 3.58 -44.32 -11.75
C ASP A 272 3.35 -45.84 -11.61
N ILE A 273 2.99 -46.31 -10.42
CA ILE A 273 2.95 -47.74 -10.09
C ILE A 273 1.67 -48.12 -9.36
N LEU A 274 1.04 -49.20 -9.82
CA LEU A 274 0.04 -49.95 -9.07
C LEU A 274 0.69 -51.19 -8.44
N HIS A 275 0.68 -51.27 -7.12
CA HIS A 275 1.05 -52.48 -6.40
C HIS A 275 -0.18 -53.33 -6.10
N TYR A 276 -0.02 -54.64 -6.25
CA TYR A 276 -0.95 -55.65 -5.76
C TYR A 276 -0.26 -56.42 -4.65
N ALA A 277 -0.91 -56.62 -3.50
CA ALA A 277 -0.35 -57.40 -2.40
C ALA A 277 -1.44 -58.21 -1.70
N GLU A 278 -1.11 -59.43 -1.31
CA GLU A 278 -1.94 -60.22 -0.40
C GLU A 278 -1.42 -60.02 1.02
N VAL A 279 -2.29 -59.62 1.94
CA VAL A 279 -1.92 -59.32 3.32
C VAL A 279 -2.64 -60.26 4.27
N ASN A 280 -1.86 -60.99 5.06
CA ASN A 280 -2.35 -61.89 6.09
C ASN A 280 -2.01 -61.34 7.47
N THR A 281 -3.05 -61.04 8.24
CA THR A 281 -2.99 -60.57 9.64
C THR A 281 -3.56 -61.59 10.63
N SER A 282 -3.83 -62.83 10.22
CA SER A 282 -4.38 -63.88 11.10
C SER A 282 -3.37 -64.42 12.12
N GLY A 283 -2.06 -64.31 11.85
CA GLY A 283 -0.97 -64.73 12.72
C GLY A 283 -0.56 -63.67 13.76
N SER A 284 0.55 -63.96 14.46
CA SER A 284 1.17 -63.03 15.42
C SER A 284 1.89 -61.85 14.78
N SER A 285 2.09 -61.88 13.46
CA SER A 285 2.67 -60.80 12.66
C SER A 285 1.88 -60.66 11.36
N ALA A 286 1.79 -59.44 10.83
CA ALA A 286 1.24 -59.21 9.51
C ALA A 286 2.28 -59.64 8.46
N THR A 287 1.85 -60.43 7.47
CA THR A 287 2.72 -60.87 6.38
C THR A 287 2.16 -60.44 5.05
N VAL A 288 3.06 -60.16 4.10
CA VAL A 288 2.72 -59.87 2.71
C VAL A 288 3.15 -61.03 1.84
N SER A 289 2.26 -61.49 0.96
CA SER A 289 2.53 -62.48 -0.07
C SER A 289 2.11 -61.97 -1.45
N ASN A 290 2.61 -62.64 -2.49
CA ASN A 290 2.20 -62.41 -3.88
C ASN A 290 2.25 -60.93 -4.31
N HIS A 291 3.24 -60.17 -3.80
CA HIS A 291 3.38 -58.75 -4.13
C HIS A 291 3.79 -58.61 -5.60
N LYS A 292 2.97 -57.90 -6.38
CA LYS A 292 3.21 -57.59 -7.79
C LYS A 292 3.24 -56.09 -7.99
N VAL A 293 4.07 -55.67 -8.94
CA VAL A 293 4.31 -54.27 -9.28
C VAL A 293 3.94 -54.06 -10.74
N TYR A 294 3.01 -53.14 -11.00
CA TYR A 294 2.56 -52.78 -12.35
C TYR A 294 2.93 -51.32 -12.61
N GLU A 295 3.93 -51.09 -13.45
CA GLU A 295 4.28 -49.74 -13.89
C GLU A 295 3.31 -49.29 -15.00
N PHE A 296 2.61 -48.18 -14.78
CA PHE A 296 1.68 -47.63 -15.77
C PHE A 296 2.39 -47.24 -17.06
N SER A 297 3.64 -46.79 -16.95
CA SER A 297 4.50 -46.47 -18.09
C SER A 297 4.69 -47.70 -19.01
N LYS A 298 4.82 -48.90 -18.45
CA LYS A 298 4.95 -50.16 -19.22
C LYS A 298 3.65 -50.63 -19.85
N PHE A 299 2.50 -50.24 -19.30
CA PHE A 299 1.19 -50.60 -19.85
C PHE A 299 0.90 -49.94 -21.21
N LEU A 300 1.57 -48.83 -21.52
CA LEU A 300 1.41 -48.08 -22.77
C LEU A 300 2.63 -48.17 -23.72
N GLN A 301 3.71 -48.86 -23.33
CA GLN A 301 5.00 -48.69 -24.00
C GLN A 301 5.35 -49.69 -25.11
N SER A 302 4.60 -50.77 -25.32
CA SER A 302 4.86 -51.58 -26.51
C SER A 302 3.63 -52.28 -27.04
N ILE A 303 3.30 -51.92 -28.28
CA ILE A 303 2.55 -52.81 -29.16
C ILE A 303 3.48 -54.04 -29.40
N PRO A 304 2.99 -55.29 -29.24
CA PRO A 304 3.79 -56.49 -29.50
C PRO A 304 4.44 -56.43 -30.89
N VAL A 305 5.60 -57.06 -31.08
CA VAL A 305 6.20 -57.15 -32.42
C VAL A 305 5.29 -58.02 -33.30
N ALA A 306 4.91 -57.51 -34.47
CA ALA A 306 4.14 -58.30 -35.42
C ALA A 306 4.92 -59.55 -35.84
N THR A 307 4.28 -60.71 -35.74
CA THR A 307 4.80 -61.99 -36.27
C THR A 307 3.72 -62.63 -37.14
N SER A 308 4.01 -63.78 -37.76
CA SER A 308 2.99 -64.55 -38.49
C SER A 308 1.85 -65.06 -37.59
N ALA A 309 2.04 -65.09 -36.27
CA ALA A 309 1.07 -65.60 -35.31
C ALA A 309 0.49 -64.52 -34.37
N VAL A 310 1.10 -63.32 -34.31
CA VAL A 310 0.76 -62.28 -33.34
C VAL A 310 0.52 -60.95 -34.07
N LEU A 311 -0.68 -60.39 -33.89
CA LEU A 311 -0.98 -59.02 -34.31
C LEU A 311 -0.17 -58.03 -33.47
N GLY A 312 0.56 -57.14 -34.14
CA GLY A 312 1.53 -56.27 -33.50
C GLY A 312 1.96 -55.09 -34.37
N GLY A 313 2.87 -54.27 -33.83
CA GLY A 313 3.48 -53.16 -34.54
C GLY A 313 4.64 -53.61 -35.43
N VAL A 314 4.80 -52.95 -36.57
CA VAL A 314 5.95 -53.10 -37.47
C VAL A 314 6.72 -51.78 -37.49
N ARG A 315 8.02 -51.81 -37.14
CA ARG A 315 8.90 -50.64 -37.28
C ARG A 315 9.45 -50.60 -38.71
N VAL A 316 9.25 -49.48 -39.40
CA VAL A 316 9.70 -49.30 -40.79
C VAL A 316 11.22 -49.21 -40.85
N GLY A 317 11.85 -50.19 -41.50
CA GLY A 317 13.30 -50.22 -41.74
C GLY A 317 13.70 -49.63 -43.09
N SER A 318 15.00 -49.64 -43.39
CA SER A 318 15.54 -49.23 -44.69
C SER A 318 14.93 -50.06 -45.83
N GLY A 319 14.47 -49.41 -46.89
CA GLY A 319 13.84 -50.07 -48.05
C GLY A 319 12.31 -50.14 -47.99
N LEU A 320 11.72 -49.73 -46.88
CA LEU A 320 10.27 -49.65 -46.67
C LEU A 320 9.85 -48.22 -46.35
N THR A 321 8.62 -47.85 -46.69
CA THR A 321 7.98 -46.58 -46.32
C THR A 321 6.55 -46.86 -45.85
N ALA A 322 6.06 -46.06 -44.91
CA ALA A 322 4.65 -46.04 -44.54
C ALA A 322 4.08 -44.66 -44.90
N ASN A 323 2.91 -44.62 -45.54
CA ASN A 323 2.24 -43.36 -45.84
C ASN A 323 1.37 -42.87 -44.66
N GLY A 324 0.83 -41.65 -44.76
CA GLY A 324 -0.03 -41.07 -43.73
C GLY A 324 -1.36 -41.81 -43.46
N ALA A 325 -1.71 -42.79 -44.31
CA ALA A 325 -2.85 -43.69 -44.11
C ALA A 325 -2.45 -45.05 -43.50
N GLY A 326 -1.17 -45.24 -43.15
CA GLY A 326 -0.67 -46.47 -42.51
C GLY A 326 -0.38 -47.63 -43.46
N VAL A 327 -0.33 -47.39 -44.79
CA VAL A 327 0.02 -48.44 -45.76
C VAL A 327 1.53 -48.59 -45.86
N LEU A 328 2.05 -49.79 -45.62
CA LEU A 328 3.46 -50.15 -45.77
C LEU A 328 3.77 -50.49 -47.23
N SER A 329 4.83 -49.92 -47.79
CA SER A 329 5.24 -50.09 -49.19
C SER A 329 6.76 -50.21 -49.33
N VAL A 330 7.23 -50.87 -50.38
CA VAL A 330 8.65 -50.91 -50.74
C VAL A 330 9.08 -49.59 -51.41
N THR A 331 10.24 -49.05 -51.06
CA THR A 331 10.75 -47.79 -51.64
C THR A 331 11.22 -47.95 -53.08
N SER A 332 11.72 -49.14 -53.40
CA SER A 332 12.19 -49.52 -54.73
C SER A 332 12.28 -51.03 -54.80
N ALA A 333 11.72 -51.65 -55.84
CA ALA A 333 12.05 -53.03 -56.16
C ALA A 333 13.42 -53.06 -56.86
N PRO A 334 14.40 -53.85 -56.38
CA PRO A 334 15.62 -54.10 -57.14
C PRO A 334 15.24 -54.61 -58.53
N LYS A 335 15.85 -54.06 -59.59
CA LYS A 335 15.73 -54.69 -60.91
C LYS A 335 16.34 -56.09 -60.82
N ALA A 336 15.66 -57.10 -61.34
CA ALA A 336 16.27 -58.42 -61.48
C ALA A 336 17.50 -58.28 -62.38
N THR A 337 18.69 -58.45 -61.80
CA THR A 337 19.94 -58.51 -62.55
C THR A 337 20.24 -59.92 -63.02
N ASN A 338 19.61 -60.92 -62.39
CA ASN A 338 19.81 -62.33 -62.63
C ASN A 338 18.46 -63.04 -62.76
N ASP A 339 18.41 -64.14 -63.51
CA ASP A 339 17.24 -65.02 -63.59
C ASP A 339 17.09 -65.89 -62.31
N SER A 340 16.07 -66.76 -62.29
CA SER A 340 15.80 -67.67 -61.15
C SER A 340 16.92 -68.66 -60.87
N ASP A 341 17.78 -68.92 -61.86
CA ASP A 341 18.91 -69.83 -61.77
C ASP A 341 20.22 -69.09 -61.44
N GLY A 342 20.15 -67.76 -61.26
CA GLY A 342 21.26 -66.91 -60.88
C GLY A 342 22.12 -66.42 -62.06
N ASN A 343 21.72 -66.63 -63.31
CA ASN A 343 22.50 -66.16 -64.46
C ASN A 343 22.25 -64.66 -64.72
N PRO A 344 23.29 -63.85 -65.02
CA PRO A 344 23.10 -62.43 -65.30
C PRO A 344 22.27 -62.21 -66.57
N ILE A 345 21.14 -61.52 -66.44
CA ILE A 345 20.17 -61.37 -67.54
C ILE A 345 20.80 -60.63 -68.73
N ASN A 346 21.64 -59.63 -68.44
CA ASN A 346 22.27 -58.78 -69.44
C ASN A 346 23.31 -59.51 -70.33
N THR A 347 23.92 -60.60 -69.86
CA THR A 347 24.91 -61.36 -70.64
C THR A 347 24.32 -62.62 -71.24
N THR A 348 23.29 -63.18 -70.59
CA THR A 348 22.69 -64.45 -71.02
C THR A 348 21.67 -64.26 -72.14
N TYR A 349 20.80 -63.25 -72.02
CA TYR A 349 19.68 -63.05 -72.95
C TYR A 349 19.84 -61.86 -73.89
N LEU A 350 20.74 -60.93 -73.57
CA LEU A 350 21.03 -59.75 -74.41
C LEU A 350 22.44 -59.86 -75.00
N LYS A 351 22.65 -60.82 -75.91
CA LYS A 351 23.93 -60.94 -76.63
C LYS A 351 23.90 -60.04 -77.87
N SER A 352 24.70 -58.98 -77.89
CA SER A 352 24.79 -58.04 -79.03
C SER A 352 25.32 -58.69 -80.32
N GLU A 353 25.96 -59.86 -80.22
CA GLU A 353 26.52 -60.59 -81.38
C GLU A 353 25.49 -61.45 -82.12
N ALA A 354 24.25 -61.56 -81.62
CA ALA A 354 23.20 -62.36 -82.25
C ALA A 354 22.44 -61.63 -83.38
N VAL A 355 22.82 -60.40 -83.74
CA VAL A 355 22.21 -59.65 -84.86
C VAL A 355 23.32 -59.14 -85.80
N ASN A 356 24.05 -60.08 -86.40
CA ASN A 356 25.07 -59.76 -87.41
C ASN A 356 24.60 -59.99 -88.85
N ASP A 357 23.33 -60.36 -89.04
CA ASP A 357 22.73 -60.40 -90.36
C ASP A 357 21.23 -60.13 -90.28
N VAL A 358 20.80 -59.02 -90.87
CA VAL A 358 19.39 -58.62 -91.03
C VAL A 358 18.99 -58.68 -92.51
N THR A 359 19.80 -59.32 -93.35
CA THR A 359 19.58 -59.38 -94.81
C THR A 359 18.88 -60.64 -95.30
N GLU A 360 18.66 -61.63 -94.43
CA GLU A 360 17.72 -62.74 -94.67
C GLU A 360 16.55 -62.71 -93.68
N TYR A 361 15.64 -61.75 -93.88
CA TYR A 361 14.25 -62.06 -93.55
C TYR A 361 13.58 -62.54 -94.84
N PRO A 362 13.06 -63.79 -94.92
CA PRO A 362 12.05 -64.06 -95.92
C PRO A 362 10.96 -63.01 -95.73
N GLU A 363 10.53 -62.35 -96.81
CA GLU A 363 9.39 -61.44 -96.78
C GLU A 363 8.28 -62.09 -95.95
N ILE A 364 7.95 -61.47 -94.82
CA ILE A 364 6.72 -61.82 -94.11
C ILE A 364 5.63 -61.27 -94.99
N THR A 365 5.12 -62.09 -95.91
CA THR A 365 3.85 -61.84 -96.57
C THR A 365 2.80 -61.75 -95.48
N ILE A 366 2.22 -60.57 -95.31
CA ILE A 366 1.08 -60.34 -94.41
C ILE A 366 -0.15 -61.04 -94.99
#